data_AF-A0A0D1JL46-F1
#
_entry.id   AF-A0A0D1JL46-F1
#
_cell.length_a   1.000
_cell.length_b   1.000
_cell.length_c   1.000
_cell.angle_alpha   90.00
_cell.angle_beta   90.00
_cell.angle_gamma   90.00
#
_symmetry.space_group_name_H-M   'P 1'
#
loop_
_entity.id
_entity.type
_entity.pdbx_description
1 polymer ?
#
loop_
_entity_poly.entity_id
_entity_poly.type
_entity_poly.pdbx_seq_one_letter_code
_entity_poly.pdbx_strand_id
1 'polypeptide(L)'
;MKTNQFLKADVESAARKINSAEELSIMLLEALRDGDYEEATSLAGSIKVLSEDISRLANKARLHETVMKMQQRGINLAVISRCLG
;
A
#
# COMPACT_ATOMS: atom_id res chain seq x y z
N MET A 1 14.98 0.74 2.24
CA MET A 1 13.72 0.54 1.49
C MET A 1 13.92 0.86 0.02
N LYS A 2 13.44 0.03 -0.93
CA LYS A 2 13.49 0.35 -2.36
C LYS A 2 12.35 1.32 -2.70
N THR A 3 12.62 2.61 -2.77
CA THR A 3 11.63 3.68 -2.97
C THR A 3 11.13 3.82 -4.42
N ASN A 4 11.81 3.17 -5.37
CA ASN A 4 11.46 3.18 -6.80
C ASN A 4 10.13 2.47 -7.14
N GLN A 5 9.51 1.82 -6.16
CA GLN A 5 8.21 1.14 -6.33
C GLN A 5 7.01 2.09 -6.14
N PHE A 6 7.22 3.32 -5.68
CA PHE A 6 6.16 4.27 -5.38
C PHE A 6 6.31 5.55 -6.21
N LEU A 7 5.20 6.27 -6.39
CA LEU A 7 5.26 7.64 -6.91
C LEU A 7 5.93 8.55 -5.88
N LYS A 8 6.66 9.58 -6.34
CA LYS A 8 7.35 10.53 -5.45
C LYS A 8 6.42 11.14 -4.39
N ALA A 9 5.18 11.46 -4.78
CA ALA A 9 4.16 12.00 -3.88
C ALA A 9 3.68 11.01 -2.81
N ASP A 10 3.83 9.71 -3.05
CA ASP A 10 3.36 8.64 -2.17
C ASP A 10 4.48 8.07 -1.28
N VAL A 11 5.75 8.42 -1.52
CA VAL A 11 6.92 7.85 -0.81
C VAL A 11 6.82 8.02 0.71
N GLU A 12 6.49 9.21 1.19
CA GLU A 12 6.38 9.48 2.63
C GLU A 12 5.21 8.71 3.27
N SER A 13 4.07 8.63 2.57
CA SER A 13 2.94 7.84 3.02
C SER A 13 3.27 6.34 3.07
N ALA A 14 3.97 5.82 2.08
CA ALA A 14 4.42 4.43 2.05
C ALA A 14 5.40 4.14 3.18
N ALA A 15 6.38 5.03 3.41
CA ALA A 15 7.35 4.89 4.50
C ALA A 15 6.67 4.84 5.87
N ARG A 16 5.73 5.75 6.16
CA ARG A 16 4.98 5.74 7.42
C ARG A 16 4.21 4.43 7.62
N LYS A 17 3.53 3.94 6.59
CA LYS A 17 2.76 2.69 6.67
C LYS A 17 3.64 1.46 6.87
N ILE A 18 4.81 1.44 6.24
CA ILE A 18 5.81 0.36 6.40
C ILE A 18 6.33 0.36 7.84
N ASN A 19 6.73 1.53 8.36
CA ASN A 19 7.19 1.63 9.75
C ASN A 19 6.10 1.17 10.74
N SER A 20 4.85 1.61 10.56
CA SER A 20 3.75 1.13 11.41
C SER A 20 3.51 -0.37 11.31
N ALA A 21 3.65 -0.97 10.11
CA ALA A 21 3.51 -2.42 9.96
C ALA A 21 4.65 -3.18 10.66
N GLU A 22 5.88 -2.65 10.63
CA GLU A 22 7.03 -3.20 11.34
C GLU A 22 6.84 -3.12 12.86
N GLU A 23 6.41 -1.97 13.39
CA GLU A 23 6.11 -1.77 14.82
C GLU A 23 5.02 -2.74 15.30
N LEU A 24 3.91 -2.84 14.57
CA LEU A 24 2.82 -3.77 14.91
C LEU A 24 3.26 -5.23 14.83
N SER A 25 4.21 -5.58 13.95
CA SER A 25 4.74 -6.94 13.85
C SER A 25 5.54 -7.35 15.08
N ILE A 26 6.19 -6.39 15.75
CA ILE A 26 6.88 -6.62 17.02
C ILE A 26 5.85 -6.90 18.12
N MET A 27 4.82 -6.05 18.23
CA MET A 27 3.73 -6.23 19.19
C MET A 27 2.99 -7.56 18.98
N LEU A 28 2.79 -7.97 17.72
CA LEU A 28 2.17 -9.25 17.38
C LEU A 28 2.99 -10.43 17.93
N LEU A 29 4.32 -10.37 17.80
CA LEU A 29 5.20 -11.40 18.32
C LEU A 29 5.12 -11.47 19.86
N GLU A 30 4.99 -10.33 20.54
CA GLU A 30 4.81 -10.25 21.99
C GLU A 30 3.48 -10.88 22.42
N ALA A 31 2.36 -10.47 21.80
CA ALA A 31 1.04 -11.04 22.07
C ALA A 31 1.00 -12.58 21.87
N LEU A 32 1.65 -13.08 20.81
CA LEU A 32 1.76 -14.52 20.56
C LEU A 32 2.58 -15.25 21.63
N ARG A 33 3.62 -14.63 22.19
CA ARG A 33 4.43 -15.20 23.28
C ARG A 33 3.66 -15.26 24.59
N ASP A 34 2.84 -14.25 24.84
CA ASP A 34 2.02 -14.15 26.06
C ASP A 34 0.75 -15.01 25.99
N GLY A 35 0.46 -15.61 24.81
CA GLY A 35 -0.74 -16.41 24.59
C GLY A 35 -2.01 -15.57 24.42
N ASP A 36 -1.87 -14.26 24.23
CA ASP A 36 -2.97 -13.33 23.95
C ASP A 36 -3.35 -13.39 22.47
N TYR A 37 -4.12 -14.42 22.11
CA TYR A 37 -4.54 -14.64 20.73
C TYR A 37 -5.59 -13.65 20.24
N GLU A 38 -6.32 -12.98 21.13
CA GLU A 38 -7.28 -11.94 20.75
C GLU A 38 -6.53 -10.70 20.26
N GLU A 39 -5.57 -10.21 21.04
CA GLU A 39 -4.71 -9.09 20.64
C GLU A 39 -3.88 -9.46 19.40
N ALA A 40 -3.31 -10.68 19.35
CA ALA A 40 -2.56 -11.14 18.18
C ALA A 40 -3.42 -11.12 16.90
N THR A 41 -4.70 -11.52 16.99
CA THR A 41 -5.62 -11.50 15.84
C THR A 41 -5.91 -10.05 15.40
N SER A 42 -6.13 -9.15 16.35
CA SER A 42 -6.35 -7.73 16.09
C SER A 42 -5.15 -7.08 15.38
N LEU A 43 -3.94 -7.32 15.89
CA LEU A 43 -2.69 -6.81 15.33
C LEU A 43 -2.44 -7.35 13.91
N ALA A 44 -2.65 -8.65 13.69
CA ALA A 44 -2.54 -9.26 12.37
C ALA A 44 -3.51 -8.64 11.36
N GLY A 45 -4.75 -8.33 11.79
CA GLY A 45 -5.73 -7.62 10.97
C GLY A 45 -5.24 -6.23 10.56
N SER A 46 -4.67 -5.47 11.49
CA SER A 46 -4.11 -4.14 11.23
C SER A 46 -2.93 -4.18 10.26
N ILE A 47 -2.01 -5.13 10.44
CA ILE A 47 -0.86 -5.35 9.54
C ILE A 47 -1.32 -5.69 8.12
N LYS A 48 -2.37 -6.52 7.98
CA LYS A 48 -2.96 -6.85 6.67
C LYS A 48 -3.48 -5.60 5.97
N VAL A 49 -4.23 -4.75 6.67
CA VAL A 49 -4.77 -3.50 6.10
C VAL A 49 -3.63 -2.59 5.61
N LEU A 50 -2.58 -2.42 6.41
CA LEU A 50 -1.41 -1.63 6.02
C LEU A 50 -0.69 -2.22 4.80
N SER A 51 -0.52 -3.54 4.76
CA SER A 51 0.13 -4.25 3.65
C SER A 51 -0.66 -4.11 2.35
N GLU A 52 -1.99 -4.14 2.42
CA GLU A 52 -2.87 -3.87 1.27
C GLU A 52 -2.78 -2.42 0.80
N ASP A 53 -2.73 -1.45 1.71
CA ASP A 53 -2.51 -0.04 1.38
C ASP A 53 -1.19 0.18 0.66
N ILE A 54 -0.10 -0.39 1.18
CA ILE A 54 1.24 -0.32 0.56
C ILE A 54 1.18 -0.91 -0.85
N SER A 55 0.52 -2.05 -1.03
CA SER A 55 0.33 -2.69 -2.33
C SER A 55 -0.46 -1.81 -3.31
N ARG A 56 -1.50 -1.11 -2.83
CA ARG A 56 -2.25 -0.13 -3.64
C ARG A 56 -1.38 1.03 -4.10
N LEU A 57 -0.54 1.59 -3.23
CA LEU A 57 0.39 2.66 -3.59
C LEU A 57 1.42 2.20 -4.63
N ALA A 58 1.97 1.00 -4.49
CA ALA A 58 2.89 0.43 -5.47
C ALA A 58 2.19 0.18 -6.83
N ASN A 59 0.95 -0.31 -6.81
CA ASN A 59 0.18 -0.53 -8.02
C ASN A 59 -0.14 0.79 -8.75
N LYS A 60 -0.45 1.86 -8.00
CA LYS A 60 -0.65 3.20 -8.56
C LYS A 60 0.57 3.69 -9.35
N ALA A 61 1.78 3.44 -8.85
CA ALA A 61 3.01 3.79 -9.58
C ALA A 61 3.16 3.00 -10.90
N ARG A 62 2.86 1.69 -10.87
CA ARG A 62 2.88 0.84 -12.08
C ARG A 62 1.85 1.27 -13.12
N LEU A 63 0.65 1.64 -12.68
CA LEU A 63 -0.39 2.17 -13.56
C LEU A 63 0.05 3.49 -14.19
N HIS A 64 0.63 4.41 -13.41
CA HIS A 64 1.17 5.66 -13.93
C HIS A 64 2.26 5.42 -14.98
N GLU A 65 3.21 4.51 -14.74
CA GLU A 65 4.23 4.15 -15.73
C GLU A 65 3.60 3.60 -17.02
N THR A 66 2.56 2.77 -16.89
CA THR A 66 1.83 2.22 -18.03
C THR A 66 1.15 3.32 -18.85
N VAL A 67 0.49 4.28 -18.19
CA VAL A 67 -0.11 5.46 -18.84
C VAL A 67 0.93 6.23 -19.63
N MET A 68 2.11 6.48 -19.04
CA MET A 68 3.17 7.22 -19.73
C MET A 68 3.67 6.51 -20.98
N LYS A 69 3.83 5.18 -20.93
CA LYS A 69 4.24 4.37 -22.10
C LYS A 69 3.17 4.37 -23.20
N MET A 70 1.88 4.40 -22.83
CA MET A 70 0.79 4.52 -23.80
C MET A 70 0.77 5.89 -24.49
N GLN A 71 0.95 6.97 -23.72
CA GLN A 71 1.02 8.33 -24.27
C GLN A 71 2.20 8.51 -25.23
N GLN A 72 3.36 7.93 -24.93
CA GLN A 72 4.52 7.93 -25.83
C GLN A 72 4.24 7.24 -27.18
N ARG A 73 3.24 6.33 -27.22
CA ARG A 73 2.78 5.65 -28.44
C ARG A 73 1.62 6.39 -29.13
N GLY A 74 1.28 7.60 -28.69
CA GLY A 74 0.14 8.37 -29.22
C GLY A 74 -1.23 7.86 -28.76
N ILE A 75 -1.28 6.95 -27.78
CA ILE A 75 -2.54 6.45 -27.22
C ILE A 75 -2.95 7.39 -26.09
N ASN A 76 -4.03 8.15 -26.30
CA ASN A 76 -4.54 9.08 -25.31
C ASN A 76 -5.53 8.39 -24.37
N LEU A 77 -5.27 8.43 -23.07
CA LEU A 77 -6.13 7.85 -22.04
C LEU A 77 -6.97 8.94 -21.39
N ALA A 78 -8.29 8.76 -21.39
CA ALA A 78 -9.22 9.63 -20.70
C ALA A 78 -9.86 8.86 -19.53
N VAL A 79 -10.07 9.54 -18.41
CA VAL A 79 -10.86 9.00 -17.31
C VAL A 79 -12.33 8.99 -17.75
N ILE A 80 -12.92 7.81 -17.85
CA ILE A 80 -14.37 7.67 -18.08
C ILE A 80 -15.05 7.67 -16.71
N SER A 81 -15.72 8.77 -16.37
CA SER A 81 -16.67 8.77 -15.25
C SER A 81 -18.01 8.24 -15.73
N ARG A 82 -18.61 7.33 -14.97
CA ARG A 82 -20.01 6.97 -15.18
C ARG A 82 -20.83 8.16 -14.68
N CYS A 83 -21.56 8.83 -15.58
CA CYS A 83 -22.55 9.82 -15.15
C CYS A 83 -23.59 9.10 -14.29
N LEU A 84 -23.67 9.45 -13.01
CA LEU A 84 -24.83 9.11 -12.18
C LEU A 84 -25.93 10.06 -12.63
N GLY A 85 -26.89 9.53 -13.39
CA GLY A 85 -28.14 10.20 -13.73
C GLY A 85 -29.12 10.17 -12.57
#